data_AF-A0A7V5CML3-F1
#
_entry.id   AF-A0A7V5CML3-F1
#
_cell.length_a   1.000
_cell.length_b   1.000
_cell.length_c   1.000
_cell.angle_alpha   90.00
_cell.angle_beta   90.00
_cell.angle_gamma   90.00
#
_symmetry.space_group_name_H-M   'P 1'
#
loop_
_entity.id
_entity.type
_entity.pdbx_description
1 polymer ?
#
loop_
_entity_poly.entity_id
_entity_poly.type
_entity_poly.pdbx_seq_one_letter_code
_entity_poly.pdbx_strand_id
1 'polypeptide(L)' 'KQADESIFKIEPKPDFSFTPVKGSFNKALCSICGEYVFERYVRTKDGMPVCIPCSGYEQ' A
#
# COMPACT_ATOMS: atom_id res chain seq x y z
N LYS A 1 -26.55 11.45 26.14
CA LYS A 1 -25.71 11.47 24.93
C LYS A 1 -25.04 12.83 24.89
N GLN A 2 -23.71 12.92 24.99
CA GLN A 2 -23.02 14.22 24.87
C GLN A 2 -22.93 14.62 23.39
N ALA A 3 -22.89 15.92 23.14
CA ALA A 3 -22.72 16.47 21.80
C ALA A 3 -21.23 16.41 21.41
N ASP A 4 -20.94 16.07 20.15
CA ASP A 4 -19.57 15.89 19.65
C ASP A 4 -18.72 17.15 19.85
N GLU A 5 -19.33 18.33 19.76
CA GLU A 5 -18.71 19.65 19.98
C GLU A 5 -18.16 19.84 21.40
N SER A 6 -18.71 19.10 22.39
CA SER A 6 -18.24 19.13 23.77
C SER A 6 -17.06 18.19 24.04
N ILE A 7 -16.77 17.30 23.10
CA ILE A 7 -15.76 16.24 23.22
C ILE A 7 -14.56 16.53 22.30
N PHE A 8 -14.80 17.09 21.12
CA PHE A 8 -13.78 17.29 20.10
C PHE A 8 -13.56 18.78 19.77
N LYS A 9 -12.29 19.15 19.58
CA LYS A 9 -11.89 20.46 19.03
C LYS A 9 -11.45 20.28 17.58
N ILE A 10 -12.14 20.93 16.64
CA ILE A 10 -11.87 20.85 15.21
C ILE A 10 -11.43 22.23 14.71
N GLU A 11 -10.25 22.32 14.11
CA GLU A 11 -9.68 23.58 13.61
C GLU A 11 -9.06 23.36 12.21
N PRO A 12 -9.19 24.33 11.30
CA PRO A 12 -8.50 24.28 10.01
C PRO A 12 -6.99 24.43 10.19
N LYS A 13 -6.20 23.77 9.33
CA LYS A 13 -4.74 23.87 9.31
C LYS A 13 -4.30 24.50 7.98
N PRO A 14 -4.16 25.83 7.89
CA PRO A 14 -3.95 26.56 6.62
C PRO A 14 -2.67 26.15 5.88
N ASP A 15 -1.61 25.84 6.63
CA ASP A 15 -0.30 25.49 6.08
C ASP A 15 -0.11 23.97 5.85
N PHE A 16 -1.18 23.18 5.97
CA PHE A 16 -1.11 21.74 5.72
C PHE A 16 -1.38 21.42 4.25
N SER A 17 -0.35 20.98 3.55
CA SER A 17 -0.48 20.34 2.25
C SER A 17 -0.36 18.82 2.40
N PHE A 18 -1.38 18.09 1.93
CA PHE A 18 -1.30 16.65 1.79
C PHE A 18 -0.83 16.32 0.38
N THR A 19 0.33 15.68 0.26
CA THR A 19 0.81 15.14 -1.02
C THR A 19 0.57 13.63 -1.06
N PRO A 20 -0.45 13.15 -1.79
CA PRO A 20 -0.66 11.72 -1.91
C PRO A 20 0.51 11.07 -2.64
N VAL A 21 0.88 9.87 -2.22
CA VAL A 21 1.80 9.03 -2.99
C VAL A 21 1.18 8.70 -4.35
N LYS A 22 2.00 8.70 -5.41
CA LYS A 22 1.54 8.33 -6.74
C LYS A 22 0.97 6.90 -6.70
N GLY A 23 -0.26 6.73 -7.18
CA GLY A 23 -0.86 5.41 -7.35
C GLY A 23 -0.04 4.56 -8.32
N SER A 24 0.12 3.28 -8.00
CA SER A 24 0.77 2.30 -8.88
C SER A 24 -0.24 1.23 -9.26
N PHE A 25 -0.63 1.20 -10.53
CA PHE A 25 -1.49 0.17 -11.11
C PHE A 25 -0.72 -0.81 -12.00
N ASN A 26 0.60 -0.64 -12.09
CA ASN A 26 1.48 -1.58 -12.77
C ASN A 26 1.38 -2.95 -12.12
N LYS A 27 1.37 -3.99 -12.95
CA LYS A 27 1.29 -5.39 -12.55
C LYS A 27 2.47 -6.14 -13.13
N ALA A 28 2.97 -7.12 -12.38
CA ALA A 28 3.89 -8.12 -12.89
C ALA A 28 3.34 -9.51 -12.63
N LEU A 29 3.68 -10.45 -13.50
CA LEU A 29 3.33 -11.86 -13.34
C LEU A 29 4.34 -12.52 -12.39
N CYS A 30 3.85 -13.22 -11.36
CA CYS A 30 4.71 -14.02 -10.50
C CYS A 30 5.30 -15.20 -11.28
N SER A 31 6.63 -15.33 -11.30
CA SER A 31 7.31 -16.41 -12.01
C SER A 31 7.13 -17.81 -11.39
N ILE A 32 6.52 -17.92 -10.21
CA ILE A 32 6.27 -19.21 -9.52
C ILE A 32 4.81 -19.63 -9.61
N CYS A 33 3.87 -18.80 -9.14
CA CYS A 33 2.43 -19.15 -9.12
C CYS A 33 1.65 -18.69 -10.36
N GLY A 34 2.21 -17.79 -11.19
CA GLY A 34 1.52 -17.28 -12.38
C GLY A 34 0.41 -16.26 -12.11
N GLU A 35 0.25 -15.79 -10.87
CA GLU A 35 -0.72 -14.74 -10.55
C GLU A 35 -0.16 -13.35 -10.86
N TYR A 36 -1.05 -12.41 -11.22
CA TYR A 36 -0.68 -11.00 -11.33
C TYR A 36 -0.63 -10.34 -9.95
N VAL A 37 0.47 -9.64 -9.70
CA VAL A 37 0.72 -8.89 -8.47
C VAL A 37 0.98 -7.44 -8.84
N PHE A 38 0.49 -6.49 -8.04
CA PHE A 38 0.90 -5.10 -8.21
C PHE A 38 2.40 -4.96 -7.99
N GLU A 39 3.07 -4.21 -8.87
CA GLU A 39 4.53 -4.06 -8.89
C GLU A 39 5.10 -3.68 -7.51
N ARG A 40 4.41 -2.81 -6.77
CA ARG A 40 4.80 -2.38 -5.42
C ARG A 40 4.87 -3.50 -4.36
N TYR A 41 4.30 -4.68 -4.65
CA TYR A 41 4.31 -5.85 -3.79
C TYR A 41 5.15 -7.01 -4.34
N VAL A 42 5.77 -6.84 -5.49
CA VAL A 42 6.66 -7.86 -6.07
C VAL A 42 7.94 -7.95 -5.23
N ARG A 43 8.51 -9.15 -5.15
CA ARG A 43 9.83 -9.45 -4.60
C ARG A 43 10.71 -10.04 -5.68
N THR A 44 12.01 -9.97 -5.48
CA THR A 44 12.98 -10.59 -6.39
C THR A 44 13.54 -11.85 -5.73
N LYS A 45 13.42 -12.98 -6.41
CA LYS A 45 14.02 -14.26 -6.01
C LYS A 45 14.75 -14.83 -7.21
N ASP A 46 16.05 -15.06 -7.08
CA ASP A 46 16.92 -15.54 -8.17
C ASP A 46 16.83 -14.69 -9.46
N GLY A 47 16.69 -13.37 -9.28
CA GLY A 47 16.53 -12.41 -10.38
C GLY A 47 15.14 -12.36 -11.01
N MET A 48 14.20 -13.19 -10.57
CA MET A 48 12.84 -13.25 -11.12
C MET A 48 11.82 -12.52 -10.23
N PRO A 49 10.80 -11.87 -10.82
CA PRO A 49 9.71 -11.26 -10.08
C PRO A 49 8.76 -12.32 -9.50
N VAL A 50 8.54 -12.28 -8.19
CA VAL A 50 7.68 -13.21 -7.48
C VAL A 50 6.73 -12.49 -6.51
N CYS A 51 5.58 -13.09 -6.21
CA CYS A 51 4.67 -12.59 -5.18
C CYS A 51 5.27 -12.77 -3.78
N ILE A 52 4.74 -12.05 -2.77
CA ILE A 52 5.21 -12.15 -1.38
C ILE A 52 5.18 -13.60 -0.87
N PRO A 53 4.09 -14.38 -1.04
CA PRO A 53 4.08 -15.79 -0.63
C PRO A 53 5.18 -16.63 -1.28
N CYS A 54 5.31 -16.58 -2.61
CA CYS A 54 6.32 -17.36 -3.34
C CYS A 54 7.78 -16.91 -3.07
N SER A 55 7.96 -15.73 -2.50
CA SER A 55 9.28 -15.24 -2.08
C SER A 55 9.79 -15.86 -0.78
N GLY A 56 8.94 -16.57 -0.02
CA GLY A 56 9.28 -17.14 1.28
C GLY A 56 9.17 -16.15 2.46
N TYR A 57 8.58 -14.97 2.22
CA TYR A 57 8.22 -13.99 3.25
C TYR A 57 6.72 -14.09 3.58
N GLU A 58 6.21 -15.30 3.80
CA GLU A 58 4.92 -15.46 4.46
C GLU A 58 5.08 -15.00 5.92
N GLN A 59 4.23 -14.07 6.35
CA GLN A 59 4.15 -13.68 7.76
C GLN A 59 3.58 -14.81 8.59
#